data_AF-A0A7L2E973-F1
#
_entry.id   AF-A0A7L2E973-F1
#
_cell.length_a   1.000
_cell.length_b   1.000
_cell.length_c   1.000
_cell.angle_alpha   90.00
_cell.angle_beta   90.00
_cell.angle_gamma   90.00
#
_symmetry.space_group_name_H-M   'P 1'
#
loop_
_entity.id
_entity.type
_entity.pdbx_description
1 polymer ?
#
loop_
_entity_poly.entity_id
_entity_poly.type
_entity_poly.pdbx_seq_one_letter_code
_entity_poly.pdbx_strand_id
1 'polypeptide(L)'
;CNLTGWWENDLGSKMQVFKVSNDGTFSGEYHTTVSSAKKPIQPSPLIGSQHLDEDGQCTFGFTVNWKKFSDSTAVFVGQCFNEDDGKEVLHTSWLLREKVDSETDDWKSTR
;
A
#
# COMPACT_ATOMS: atom_id res chain seq x y z
N CYS A 1 -4.57 14.74 -7.37
CA CYS A 1 -3.85 13.76 -6.56
C CYS A 1 -2.42 13.52 -6.97
N ASN A 2 -1.53 14.01 -6.12
CA ASN A 2 -0.13 13.60 -6.06
C ASN A 2 0.02 12.78 -4.77
N LEU A 3 0.32 11.48 -4.87
CA LEU A 3 0.37 10.61 -3.69
C LEU A 3 1.48 11.00 -2.70
N THR A 4 2.40 11.89 -3.06
CA THR A 4 3.48 12.38 -2.17
C THR A 4 2.90 12.96 -0.87
N GLY A 5 3.33 12.43 0.28
CA GLY A 5 2.87 12.87 1.59
C GLY A 5 2.46 11.72 2.50
N TRP A 6 1.69 12.06 3.53
CA TRP A 6 1.18 11.13 4.53
C TRP A 6 -0.30 10.82 4.27
N TRP A 7 -0.63 9.54 4.36
CA TRP A 7 -1.99 9.02 4.25
C TRP A 7 -2.29 8.14 5.46
N GLU A 8 -3.54 8.10 5.88
CA GLU A 8 -4.02 7.26 6.98
C GLU A 8 -5.30 6.56 6.52
N ASN A 9 -5.42 5.28 6.86
CA ASN A 9 -6.62 4.49 6.57
C ASN A 9 -7.53 4.36 7.79
N ASP A 10 -8.71 3.78 7.60
CA ASP A 10 -9.73 3.61 8.65
C ASP A 10 -9.30 2.68 9.80
N LEU A 11 -8.20 1.92 9.63
CA LEU A 11 -7.60 1.08 10.66
C LEU A 11 -6.50 1.82 11.46
N GLY A 12 -6.23 3.08 11.13
CA GLY A 12 -5.16 3.89 11.71
C GLY A 12 -3.75 3.57 11.19
N SER A 13 -3.63 2.70 10.17
CA SER A 13 -2.35 2.47 9.50
C SER A 13 -1.99 3.67 8.64
N LYS A 14 -0.71 4.03 8.63
CA LYS A 14 -0.22 5.20 7.91
C LYS A 14 0.72 4.81 6.78
N MET A 15 0.65 5.54 5.68
CA MET A 15 1.52 5.39 4.53
C MET A 15 2.21 6.73 4.28
N GLN A 16 3.54 6.73 4.16
CA GLN A 16 4.29 7.88 3.66
C GLN A 16 4.82 7.57 2.27
N VAL A 17 4.46 8.39 1.29
CA VAL A 17 5.09 8.38 -0.03
C VAL A 17 6.08 9.53 -0.07
N PHE A 18 7.36 9.22 -0.32
CA PHE A 18 8.43 10.22 -0.23
C PHE A 18 8.40 11.23 -1.37
N LYS A 19 8.26 10.72 -2.61
CA LYS A 19 8.15 11.49 -3.83
C LYS A 19 7.64 10.60 -4.96
N VAL A 20 6.78 11.16 -5.81
CA VAL A 20 6.41 10.58 -7.11
C VAL A 20 7.36 11.12 -8.19
N SER A 21 7.98 10.22 -8.93
CA SER A 21 8.88 10.50 -10.04
C SER A 21 8.11 10.92 -11.30
N ASN A 22 8.83 11.49 -12.27
CA ASN A 22 8.23 11.95 -13.55
C ASN A 22 7.72 10.80 -14.43
N ASP A 23 8.06 9.55 -14.11
CA ASP A 23 7.55 8.33 -14.76
C ASP A 23 6.41 7.68 -13.95
N GLY A 24 5.93 8.34 -12.89
CA GLY A 24 4.87 7.85 -12.01
C GLY A 24 5.34 6.88 -10.94
N THR A 25 6.61 6.46 -10.92
CA THR A 25 7.14 5.56 -9.88
C THR A 25 7.31 6.27 -8.54
N PHE A 26 7.15 5.55 -7.44
CA PHE A 26 7.37 6.09 -6.11
C PHE A 26 7.85 5.03 -5.12
N SER A 27 8.45 5.51 -4.04
CA SER A 27 8.82 4.71 -2.86
C SER A 27 8.34 5.39 -1.57
N GLY A 28 8.32 4.61 -0.50
CA GLY A 28 7.80 5.08 0.78
C GLY A 28 7.98 4.10 1.92
N GLU A 29 7.30 4.39 3.02
CA GLU A 29 7.16 3.50 4.16
C GLU A 29 5.69 3.32 4.56
N TYR A 30 5.36 2.11 4.98
CA TYR A 30 4.05 1.71 5.48
C TYR A 30 4.16 1.36 6.96
N HIS A 31 3.31 1.98 7.76
CA HIS A 31 3.21 1.84 9.22
C HIS A 31 1.86 1.19 9.53
N THR A 32 1.82 -0.14 9.51
CA THR A 32 0.57 -0.84 9.87
C THR A 32 0.32 -0.80 11.38
N THR A 33 -0.94 -0.77 11.78
CA THR A 33 -1.40 -0.87 13.17
C THR A 33 -1.87 -2.28 13.53
N VAL A 34 -2.02 -3.15 12.53
CA VAL A 34 -2.58 -4.50 12.67
C VAL A 34 -1.67 -5.53 12.00
N SER A 35 -1.58 -6.72 12.56
CA SER A 35 -0.78 -7.81 12.00
C SER A 35 -1.24 -9.15 12.54
N SER A 36 -1.25 -10.18 11.69
CA SER A 36 -1.42 -11.58 12.10
C SER A 36 -0.09 -12.24 12.52
N ALA A 37 1.04 -11.59 12.25
CA ALA A 37 2.35 -12.11 12.62
C ALA A 37 2.56 -12.03 14.14
N LYS A 38 3.16 -13.08 14.71
CA LYS A 38 3.48 -13.16 16.16
C LYS A 38 4.75 -12.37 16.54
N LYS A 39 5.14 -11.38 15.74
CA LYS A 39 6.32 -10.53 15.95
C LYS A 39 5.88 -9.07 16.08
N PRO A 40 6.61 -8.23 16.82
CA PRO A 40 6.31 -6.80 16.91
C PRO A 40 6.26 -6.16 15.53
N ILE A 41 5.24 -5.33 15.28
CA ILE A 41 5.09 -4.59 14.03
C ILE A 41 6.27 -3.64 13.85
N GLN A 42 6.75 -3.51 12.61
CA GLN A 42 7.81 -2.58 12.24
C GLN A 42 7.43 -1.81 10.95
N PRO A 43 7.84 -0.54 10.80
CA PRO A 43 7.68 0.19 9.55
C PRO A 43 8.30 -0.57 8.38
N SER A 44 7.59 -0.70 7.28
CA SER A 44 8.00 -1.55 6.15
C SER A 44 8.08 -0.76 4.85
N PRO A 45 9.10 -0.99 4.01
CA PRO A 45 9.25 -0.27 2.76
C PRO A 45 8.11 -0.62 1.80
N LEU A 46 7.69 0.38 1.02
CA LEU A 46 6.78 0.21 -0.11
C LEU A 46 7.38 0.80 -1.39
N ILE A 47 7.01 0.21 -2.52
CA ILE A 47 7.36 0.68 -3.87
C ILE A 47 6.12 0.54 -4.76
N GLY A 48 5.85 1.53 -5.60
CA GLY A 48 4.68 1.52 -6.46
C GLY A 48 4.79 2.47 -7.64
N SER A 49 3.67 2.62 -8.34
CA SER A 49 3.49 3.57 -9.43
C SER A 49 2.07 4.09 -9.46
N GLN A 50 1.91 5.35 -9.90
CA GLN A 50 0.62 5.96 -10.22
C GLN A 50 0.59 6.42 -11.67
N HIS A 51 -0.61 6.54 -12.22
CA HIS A 51 -0.82 7.26 -13.46
C HIS A 51 -0.58 8.78 -13.25
N LEU A 52 -0.21 9.45 -14.34
CA LEU A 52 0.10 10.89 -14.37
C LEU A 52 -1.05 11.66 -15.05
N ASP A 53 -2.25 11.44 -14.54
CA ASP A 53 -3.48 11.98 -15.13
C ASP A 53 -3.62 13.49 -14.82
N GLU A 54 -4.04 14.27 -15.82
CA GLU A 54 -4.16 15.74 -15.70
C GLU A 54 -5.29 16.18 -14.77
N ASP A 55 -6.33 15.35 -14.63
CA ASP A 55 -7.48 15.61 -13.75
C ASP A 55 -7.18 15.33 -12.27
N GLY A 56 -6.00 14.76 -11.99
CA GLY A 56 -5.56 14.41 -10.66
C GLY A 56 -6.33 13.26 -10.01
N GLN A 57 -7.07 12.42 -10.74
CA GLN A 57 -7.79 11.26 -10.20
C GLN A 57 -7.12 9.94 -10.55
N CYS A 58 -5.81 9.88 -10.30
CA CYS A 58 -4.98 8.80 -10.80
C CYS A 58 -5.29 7.44 -10.17
N THR A 59 -5.22 6.40 -11.00
CA THR A 59 -5.13 5.02 -10.50
C THR A 59 -3.68 4.70 -10.15
N PHE A 60 -3.49 3.87 -9.13
CA PHE A 60 -2.17 3.53 -8.61
C PHE A 60 -2.13 2.12 -8.04
N GLY A 61 -0.91 1.63 -7.85
CA GLY A 61 -0.66 0.42 -7.09
C GLY A 61 0.70 0.43 -6.43
N PHE A 62 0.83 -0.24 -5.29
CA PHE A 62 2.10 -0.40 -4.59
C PHE A 62 2.19 -1.74 -3.87
N THR A 63 3.43 -2.19 -3.66
CA THR A 63 3.76 -3.39 -2.91
C THR A 63 4.41 -3.00 -1.59
N VAL A 64 4.00 -3.65 -0.49
CA VAL A 64 4.64 -3.52 0.83
C VAL A 64 5.34 -4.83 1.18
N ASN A 65 6.63 -4.73 1.49
CA ASN A 65 7.44 -5.87 1.89
C ASN A 65 7.61 -5.92 3.41
N TRP A 66 6.94 -6.87 4.07
CA TRP A 66 6.90 -6.99 5.53
C TRP A 66 8.14 -7.66 6.16
N LYS A 67 9.23 -7.86 5.39
CA LYS A 67 10.45 -8.61 5.77
C LYS A 67 11.01 -8.28 7.16
N LYS A 68 10.78 -7.07 7.69
CA LYS A 68 11.26 -6.72 9.04
C LYS A 68 10.56 -7.51 10.17
N PHE A 69 9.33 -8.00 9.96
CA PHE A 69 8.56 -8.72 10.99
C PHE A 69 7.65 -9.84 10.48
N SER A 70 7.53 -10.07 9.17
CA SER A 70 6.75 -11.15 8.57
C SER A 70 7.37 -11.61 7.25
N ASP A 71 7.09 -12.85 6.85
CA ASP A 71 7.51 -13.42 5.55
C ASP A 71 6.47 -13.15 4.44
N SER A 72 5.43 -12.36 4.74
CA SER A 72 4.35 -12.03 3.80
C SER A 72 4.66 -10.79 2.95
N THR A 73 3.84 -10.58 1.92
CA THR A 73 3.84 -9.37 1.07
C THR A 73 2.40 -8.91 0.88
N ALA A 74 2.15 -7.60 0.92
CA ALA A 74 0.86 -7.04 0.56
C ALA A 74 0.98 -6.20 -0.72
N VAL A 75 -0.05 -6.26 -1.56
CA VAL A 75 -0.22 -5.34 -2.68
C VAL A 75 -1.49 -4.56 -2.48
N PHE A 76 -1.44 -3.27 -2.83
CA PHE A 76 -2.58 -2.37 -2.83
C PHE A 76 -2.77 -1.85 -4.24
N VAL A 77 -4.02 -1.75 -4.68
CA VAL A 77 -4.41 -1.10 -5.94
C VAL A 77 -5.64 -0.24 -5.67
N GLY A 78 -5.70 0.92 -6.31
CA GLY A 78 -6.78 1.84 -6.05
C GLY A 78 -6.79 3.05 -6.97
N GLN A 79 -7.64 3.99 -6.61
CA GLN A 79 -7.80 5.27 -7.27
C GLN A 79 -7.91 6.38 -6.23
N CYS A 80 -7.27 7.51 -6.53
CA CYS A 80 -7.45 8.72 -5.77
C CYS A 80 -8.61 9.55 -6.33
N PHE A 81 -9.44 10.09 -5.45
CA PHE A 81 -10.57 10.95 -5.80
C PHE A 81 -10.45 12.27 -5.05
N ASN A 82 -10.91 13.34 -5.69
CA ASN A 82 -11.08 14.64 -5.06
C ASN A 82 -12.56 14.76 -4.67
N GLU A 83 -12.86 14.91 -3.39
CA GLU A 83 -14.21 15.19 -2.89
C GLU A 83 -14.58 16.66 -3.17
N ASP A 84 -15.87 16.99 -3.15
CA ASP A 84 -16.40 18.33 -3.47
C ASP A 84 -15.84 19.45 -2.56
N ASP A 85 -15.36 19.09 -1.36
CA ASP A 85 -14.73 19.99 -0.39
C ASP A 85 -13.22 20.17 -0.59
N GLY A 86 -12.65 19.55 -1.63
CA GLY A 86 -11.23 19.57 -1.94
C GLY A 86 -10.40 18.55 -1.16
N LYS A 87 -11.03 17.68 -0.37
CA LYS A 87 -10.34 16.59 0.34
C LYS A 87 -10.02 15.46 -0.63
N GLU A 88 -8.78 14.97 -0.58
CA GLU A 88 -8.36 13.81 -1.36
C GLU A 88 -8.63 12.50 -0.58
N VAL A 89 -9.18 11.49 -1.25
CA VAL A 89 -9.44 10.16 -0.67
C VAL A 89 -8.87 9.06 -1.56
N LEU A 90 -8.26 8.05 -0.95
CA LEU A 90 -7.75 6.86 -1.64
C LEU A 90 -8.70 5.69 -1.44
N HIS A 91 -9.43 5.30 -2.48
CA HIS A 91 -10.18 4.05 -2.46
C HIS A 91 -9.29 2.91 -2.94
N THR A 92 -9.03 1.95 -2.06
CA THR A 92 -8.09 0.86 -2.33
C THR A 92 -8.70 -0.50 -2.04
N SER A 93 -8.24 -1.50 -2.79
CA SER A 93 -8.32 -2.91 -2.43
C SER A 93 -6.91 -3.43 -2.24
N TRP A 94 -6.78 -4.50 -1.45
CA TRP A 94 -5.48 -5.11 -1.19
C TRP A 94 -5.57 -6.63 -1.22
N LEU A 95 -4.43 -7.25 -1.48
CA LEU A 95 -4.21 -8.68 -1.29
C LEU A 95 -3.01 -8.86 -0.37
N LEU A 96 -3.16 -9.68 0.66
CA LEU A 96 -2.06 -10.10 1.52
C LEU A 96 -1.67 -11.53 1.17
N ARG A 97 -0.45 -11.70 0.70
CA ARG A 97 0.14 -12.99 0.35
C ARG A 97 1.03 -13.50 1.48
N GLU A 98 0.62 -14.60 2.10
CA GLU A 98 1.44 -15.36 3.04
C GLU A 98 2.42 -16.28 2.31
N LYS A 99 3.59 -16.47 2.92
CA LYS A 99 4.52 -17.53 2.52
C LYS A 99 4.03 -18.85 3.11
N VAL A 100 3.95 -19.87 2.28
CA VAL A 100 3.57 -21.24 2.67
C VAL A 100 4.71 -22.21 2.38
N ASP A 101 4.71 -23.33 3.08
CA ASP A 101 5.80 -24.33 3.01
C ASP A 101 5.73 -25.19 1.74
N SER A 102 4.57 -25.28 1.10
CA SER A 102 4.34 -26.11 -0.09
C SER A 102 3.33 -25.50 -1.06
N GLU A 103 3.38 -25.92 -2.33
CA GLU A 103 2.40 -25.54 -3.34
C GLU A 103 0.97 -26.00 -2.97
N THR A 104 0.85 -27.16 -2.30
CA THR A 104 -0.46 -27.67 -1.85
C THR A 104 -1.14 -26.79 -0.81
N ASP A 105 -0.39 -25.88 -0.16
CA ASP A 105 -0.90 -24.90 0.79
C ASP A 105 -1.24 -23.54 0.15
N ASP A 106 -1.04 -23.38 -1.17
CA ASP A 106 -1.24 -22.11 -1.88
C ASP A 106 -2.68 -21.56 -1.76
N TRP A 107 -3.68 -22.45 -1.81
CA TRP A 107 -5.09 -22.08 -1.84
C TRP A 107 -5.55 -21.21 -0.64
N LYS A 108 -4.87 -21.30 0.51
CA LYS A 108 -5.18 -20.56 1.74
C LYS A 108 -4.28 -19.35 1.99
N SER A 109 -3.37 -19.05 1.06
CA SER A 109 -2.26 -18.12 1.30
C SER A 109 -2.55 -16.67 0.90
N THR A 110 -3.71 -16.39 0.30
CA THR A 110 -4.13 -15.04 -0.08
C THR A 110 -5.36 -14.63 0.73
N ARG A 111 -5.27 -13.48 1.39
CA ARG A 111 -6.40 -12.77 1.99
C ARG A 111 -6.73 -11.52 1.19
#